data_AF-A0A8T5AXN8-F1
#
_entry.id   AF-A0A8T5AXN8-F1
#
_cell.length_a   1.000
_cell.length_b   1.000
_cell.length_c   1.000
_cell.angle_alpha   90.00
_cell.angle_beta   90.00
_cell.angle_gamma   90.00
#
_symmetry.space_group_name_H-M   'P 1'
#
loop_
_entity.id
_entity.type
_entity.pdbx_description
1 polymer ?
#
loop_
_entity_poly.entity_id
_entity_poly.type
_entity_poly.pdbx_seq_one_letter_code
_entity_poly.pdbx_strand_id
1 'polypeptide(L)'
;MVSMDVGIWIGVFLAIFMTSVIFRDSPFYRLAEAILVGGAVGNSLVYGIKNINELTTASISKGNFLIIIPFLMGLLLFTRLSPKAAYRWPSIYPVCILAGIGTGLAFRGVISSQVIIPLSQSMLPVIGVDPRKTFDNLILIITTFTSILYFIFTTEERGGIKYLNKIARYSMMIAFGSAMGSKVITFCASYLGVVSYILSDWLGLV
;
A
#
# COMPACT_ATOMS: atom_id res chain seq x y z
N MET A 1 19.21 11.80 -27.50
CA MET A 1 20.67 11.47 -27.52
C MET A 1 20.87 10.42 -26.46
N VAL A 2 21.59 9.33 -26.75
CA VAL A 2 21.76 8.24 -25.78
C VAL A 2 22.52 8.76 -24.55
N SER A 3 22.01 8.49 -23.35
CA SER A 3 22.66 8.91 -22.10
C SER A 3 24.04 8.30 -21.96
N MET A 4 24.99 9.08 -21.45
CA MET A 4 26.38 8.64 -21.18
C MET A 4 26.57 8.15 -19.74
N ASP A 5 25.53 8.24 -18.90
CA ASP A 5 25.63 7.88 -17.49
C ASP A 5 25.56 6.36 -17.32
N VAL A 6 26.66 5.77 -16.86
CA VAL A 6 26.78 4.33 -16.60
C VAL A 6 25.66 3.82 -15.66
N GLY A 7 25.20 4.65 -14.73
CA GLY A 7 24.09 4.32 -13.84
C GLY A 7 22.76 4.09 -14.56
N ILE A 8 22.46 4.89 -15.60
CA ILE A 8 21.24 4.76 -16.39
C ILE A 8 21.29 3.49 -17.23
N TRP A 9 22.45 3.17 -17.81
CA TRP A 9 22.67 1.92 -18.53
C TRP A 9 22.40 0.69 -17.65
N ILE A 10 22.98 0.65 -16.45
CA ILE A 10 22.76 -0.45 -15.49
C ILE A 10 21.28 -0.54 -15.12
N GLY A 11 20.64 0.60 -14.85
CA GLY A 11 19.21 0.68 -14.52
C GLY A 11 18.32 0.13 -15.64
N VAL A 12 18.60 0.46 -16.89
CA VAL A 12 17.85 -0.01 -18.07
C VAL A 12 18.01 -1.51 -18.26
N PHE A 13 19.24 -2.03 -18.16
CA PHE A 13 19.46 -3.48 -18.28
C PHE A 13 18.73 -4.26 -17.19
N LEU A 14 18.76 -3.78 -15.94
CA LEU A 14 18.00 -4.37 -14.83
C LEU A 14 16.49 -4.29 -15.07
N ALA A 15 15.98 -3.17 -15.59
CA ALA A 15 14.58 -3.00 -15.93
C ALA A 15 14.15 -4.00 -17.02
N ILE A 16 14.94 -4.17 -18.08
CA ILE A 16 14.70 -5.17 -19.13
C ILE A 16 14.72 -6.58 -18.54
N PHE A 17 15.69 -6.90 -17.68
CA PHE A 17 15.75 -8.22 -17.02
C PHE A 17 14.52 -8.49 -16.15
N MET A 18 13.97 -7.48 -15.48
CA MET A 18 12.72 -7.61 -14.74
C MET A 18 11.50 -7.83 -15.64
N THR A 19 11.47 -7.23 -16.84
CA THR A 19 10.39 -7.51 -17.80
C THR A 19 10.43 -8.92 -18.39
N SER A 20 11.56 -9.62 -18.27
CA SER A 20 11.72 -11.01 -18.77
C SER A 20 10.82 -12.03 -18.07
N VAL A 21 10.21 -11.71 -16.93
CA VAL A 21 9.24 -12.57 -16.21
C VAL A 21 8.11 -13.05 -17.12
N ILE A 22 7.69 -12.19 -18.05
CA ILE A 22 6.58 -12.45 -18.96
C ILE A 22 6.85 -13.69 -19.84
N PHE A 23 8.13 -14.02 -20.07
CA PHE A 23 8.56 -15.07 -20.99
C PHE A 23 8.98 -16.38 -20.33
N ARG A 24 8.73 -16.58 -19.02
CA ARG A 24 9.17 -17.70 -18.12
C ARG A 24 10.35 -17.30 -17.22
N ASP A 25 10.53 -18.02 -16.10
CA ASP A 25 11.64 -17.86 -15.13
C ASP A 25 13.02 -17.94 -15.81
N SER A 26 13.48 -16.80 -16.32
CA SER A 26 14.78 -16.67 -16.96
C SER A 26 15.87 -16.49 -15.91
N PRO A 27 17.11 -16.96 -16.15
CA PRO A 27 18.25 -16.65 -15.29
C PRO A 27 18.44 -15.14 -15.07
N PHE A 28 18.11 -14.32 -16.07
CA PHE A 28 18.19 -12.86 -16.01
C PHE A 28 17.22 -12.25 -15.01
N TYR A 29 15.98 -12.74 -14.97
CA TYR A 29 15.02 -12.29 -13.97
C TYR A 29 15.48 -12.62 -12.55
N ARG A 30 15.91 -13.86 -12.30
CA ARG A 30 16.39 -14.29 -10.97
C ARG A 30 17.58 -13.47 -10.48
N LEU A 31 18.49 -13.09 -11.39
CA LEU A 31 19.61 -12.21 -11.07
C LEU A 31 19.11 -10.81 -10.67
N ALA A 32 18.23 -10.21 -11.48
CA ALA A 32 17.68 -8.88 -11.22
C ALA A 32 16.87 -8.85 -9.91
N GLU A 33 16.08 -9.90 -9.64
CA GLU A 33 15.36 -10.09 -8.40
C GLU A 33 16.31 -10.18 -7.19
N ALA A 34 17.37 -11.00 -7.29
CA ALA A 34 18.36 -11.14 -6.22
C ALA A 34 19.08 -9.81 -5.92
N ILE A 35 19.44 -9.04 -6.95
CA ILE A 35 20.06 -7.72 -6.80
C ILE A 35 19.07 -6.73 -6.16
N LEU A 36 17.82 -6.71 -6.60
CA LEU A 36 16.81 -5.79 -6.09
C LEU A 36 16.45 -6.11 -4.63
N VAL A 37 16.20 -7.38 -4.31
CA VAL A 37 15.88 -7.81 -2.95
C VAL A 37 17.09 -7.63 -2.04
N GLY A 38 18.29 -8.00 -2.49
CA GLY A 38 19.53 -7.79 -1.74
C GLY A 38 19.82 -6.31 -1.48
N GLY A 39 19.64 -5.46 -2.49
CA GLY A 39 19.77 -4.01 -2.37
C GLY A 39 18.73 -3.40 -1.42
N ALA A 40 17.48 -3.84 -1.50
CA ALA A 40 16.42 -3.40 -0.59
C ALA A 40 16.75 -3.77 0.86
N VAL A 41 17.15 -5.02 1.12
CA VAL A 41 17.54 -5.48 2.47
C VAL A 41 18.76 -4.73 2.98
N GLY A 42 19.79 -4.56 2.14
CA GLY A 42 20.99 -3.79 2.49
C GLY A 42 20.67 -2.34 2.84
N ASN A 43 19.83 -1.69 2.03
CA ASN A 43 19.37 -0.34 2.29
C ASN A 43 18.57 -0.23 3.60
N SER A 44 17.62 -1.14 3.82
CA SER A 44 16.84 -1.19 5.06
C SER A 44 17.71 -1.39 6.31
N LEU A 45 18.78 -2.19 6.22
CA LEU A 45 19.75 -2.36 7.30
C LEU A 45 20.50 -1.06 7.62
N VAL A 46 21.00 -0.35 6.59
CA VAL A 46 21.70 0.94 6.78
C VAL A 46 20.77 1.98 7.38
N TYR A 47 19.55 2.10 6.85
CA TYR A 47 18.54 3.01 7.41
C TYR A 47 18.17 2.63 8.84
N GLY A 48 18.06 1.34 9.16
CA GLY A 48 17.80 0.86 10.52
C GLY A 48 18.90 1.29 11.50
N ILE A 49 20.17 1.13 11.13
CA ILE A 49 21.32 1.53 11.96
C ILE A 49 21.34 3.05 12.17
N LYS A 50 21.13 3.82 11.09
CA LYS A 50 21.05 5.30 11.18
C LYS A 50 19.92 5.74 12.10
N ASN A 51 18.75 5.13 11.96
CA ASN A 51 17.57 5.44 12.78
C ASN A 51 17.83 5.13 14.27
N ILE A 52 18.44 3.99 14.58
CA ILE A 52 18.85 3.66 15.95
C ILE A 52 19.81 4.73 16.49
N ASN A 53 20.83 5.14 15.73
CA ASN A 53 21.80 6.14 16.17
C ASN A 53 21.14 7.50 16.41
N GLU A 54 20.29 7.96 15.50
CA GLU A 54 19.59 9.25 15.60
C GLU A 54 18.61 9.27 16.78
N LEU A 55 17.79 8.22 16.94
CA LEU A 55 16.84 8.13 18.05
C LEU A 55 17.55 8.00 19.41
N THR A 56 18.62 7.22 19.47
CA THR A 56 19.39 6.98 20.70
C THR A 56 20.11 8.25 21.14
N THR A 57 20.82 8.92 20.22
CA THR A 57 21.52 10.18 20.53
C THR A 57 20.53 11.28 20.93
N ALA A 58 19.44 11.47 20.18
CA ALA A 58 18.43 12.49 20.50
C ALA A 58 17.72 12.25 21.84
N SER A 59 17.55 10.99 22.27
CA SER A 59 16.87 10.64 23.52
C SER A 59 17.80 10.71 24.74
N ILE A 60 19.07 10.32 24.57
CA ILE A 60 20.09 10.46 25.61
C ILE A 60 20.34 11.94 25.92
N SER A 61 20.40 12.80 24.91
CA SER A 61 20.52 14.26 25.10
C SER A 61 19.33 14.88 25.85
N LYS A 62 18.18 14.21 25.88
CA LYS A 62 16.96 14.64 26.60
C LYS A 62 16.79 13.96 27.98
N GLY A 63 17.74 13.14 28.42
CA GLY A 63 17.66 12.41 29.69
C GLY A 63 16.57 11.34 29.74
N ASN A 64 16.04 10.90 28.59
CA ASN A 64 14.94 9.95 28.53
C ASN A 64 15.45 8.50 28.45
N PHE A 65 15.48 7.82 29.59
CA PHE A 65 15.92 6.42 29.71
C PHE A 65 14.90 5.41 29.16
N LEU A 66 13.68 5.82 28.78
CA LEU A 66 12.65 4.91 28.25
C LEU A 66 13.05 4.27 26.91
N ILE A 67 14.04 4.82 26.19
CA ILE A 67 14.53 4.28 24.91
C ILE A 67 15.32 2.97 25.05
N ILE A 68 15.74 2.62 26.28
CA ILE A 68 16.41 1.35 26.57
C ILE A 68 15.50 0.16 26.23
N ILE A 69 14.18 0.32 26.41
CA ILE A 69 13.20 -0.74 26.16
C ILE A 69 13.15 -1.10 24.65
N PRO A 70 12.92 -0.16 23.71
CA PRO A 70 13.02 -0.43 22.27
C PRO A 70 14.38 -0.97 21.83
N PHE A 71 15.48 -0.49 22.42
CA PHE A 71 16.82 -0.96 22.08
C PHE A 71 17.02 -2.43 22.47
N LEU A 72 16.61 -2.81 23.68
CA LEU A 72 16.65 -4.19 24.15
C LEU A 72 15.77 -5.10 23.28
N MET A 73 14.58 -4.63 22.91
CA MET A 73 13.69 -5.35 22.00
C MET A 73 14.29 -5.51 20.59
N GLY A 74 15.02 -4.51 20.10
CA GLY A 74 15.78 -4.60 18.86
C GLY A 74 16.88 -5.66 18.93
N LEU A 75 17.62 -5.74 20.05
CA LEU A 75 18.61 -6.79 20.27
C LEU A 75 17.98 -8.19 20.29
N LEU A 76 16.80 -8.33 20.90
CA LEU A 76 16.05 -9.59 20.93
C LEU A 76 15.65 -10.06 19.53
N LEU A 77 15.46 -9.19 18.54
CA LEU A 77 15.17 -9.61 17.16
C LEU A 77 16.33 -10.39 16.51
N PHE A 78 17.59 -10.10 16.87
CA PHE A 78 18.74 -10.81 16.32
C PHE A 78 18.82 -12.28 16.76
N THR A 79 18.16 -12.64 17.87
CA THR A 79 18.06 -14.05 18.29
C THR A 79 17.37 -14.94 17.24
N ARG A 80 16.57 -14.33 16.34
CA ARG A 80 15.92 -15.00 15.20
C ARG A 80 16.90 -15.47 14.11
N LEU A 81 18.09 -14.90 14.03
CA LEU A 81 19.12 -15.31 13.06
C LEU A 81 19.78 -16.64 13.45
N SER A 82 19.60 -17.09 14.70
CA SER A 82 20.13 -18.37 15.14
C SER A 82 19.19 -19.52 14.71
N PRO A 83 19.72 -20.61 14.13
CA PRO A 83 18.91 -21.73 13.62
C PRO A 83 18.30 -22.62 14.73
N LYS A 84 18.63 -22.38 16.00
CA LYS A 84 18.13 -23.17 17.13
C LYS A 84 16.77 -22.65 17.57
N ALA A 85 15.74 -23.49 17.44
CA ALA A 85 14.35 -23.18 17.79
C ALA A 85 14.15 -22.63 19.23
N ALA A 86 15.04 -22.97 20.16
CA ALA A 86 15.02 -22.50 21.55
C ALA A 86 15.18 -20.97 21.68
N TYR A 87 15.93 -20.31 20.79
CA TYR A 87 16.14 -18.86 20.84
C TYR A 87 15.08 -18.06 20.05
N ARG A 88 14.06 -18.72 19.52
CA ARG A 88 12.97 -18.05 18.78
C ARG A 88 11.96 -17.38 19.72
N TRP A 89 11.76 -17.92 20.92
CA TRP A 89 10.77 -17.42 21.89
C TRP A 89 10.95 -15.93 22.26
N PRO A 90 12.18 -15.45 22.55
CA PRO A 90 12.39 -14.02 22.86
C PRO A 90 12.11 -13.09 21.68
N SER A 91 12.25 -13.55 20.44
CA SER A 91 11.99 -12.75 19.23
C SER A 91 10.50 -12.50 18.97
N ILE A 92 9.60 -13.23 19.65
CA ILE A 92 8.14 -13.08 19.47
C ILE A 92 7.66 -11.75 20.05
N TYR A 93 8.18 -11.31 21.19
CA TYR A 93 7.73 -10.06 21.84
C TYR A 93 7.97 -8.81 20.99
N PRO A 94 9.17 -8.57 20.44
CA PRO A 94 9.37 -7.44 19.53
C PRO A 94 8.52 -7.54 18.26
N VAL A 95 8.33 -8.75 17.71
CA VAL A 95 7.50 -8.95 16.51
C VAL A 95 6.03 -8.62 16.79
N CYS A 96 5.48 -9.02 17.94
CA CYS A 96 4.11 -8.66 18.34
C CYS A 96 3.95 -7.14 18.50
N ILE A 97 4.96 -6.46 19.06
CA ILE A 97 4.91 -5.00 19.24
C ILE A 97 5.00 -4.29 17.88
N LEU A 98 5.89 -4.72 16.98
CA LEU A 98 5.95 -4.19 15.62
C LEU A 98 4.65 -4.42 14.85
N ALA A 99 4.05 -5.62 14.98
CA ALA A 99 2.76 -5.93 14.39
C ALA A 99 1.64 -5.05 14.99
N GLY A 100 1.64 -4.82 16.31
CA GLY A 100 0.70 -3.94 16.99
C GLY A 100 0.81 -2.48 16.55
N ILE A 101 2.03 -1.94 16.46
CA ILE A 101 2.30 -0.58 15.96
C ILE A 101 1.85 -0.46 14.51
N GLY A 102 2.23 -1.42 13.65
CA GLY A 102 1.84 -1.42 12.24
C GLY A 102 0.32 -1.47 12.06
N THR A 103 -0.35 -2.33 12.82
CA THR A 103 -1.82 -2.43 12.82
C THR A 103 -2.46 -1.14 13.32
N GLY A 104 -1.98 -0.56 14.42
CA GLY A 104 -2.52 0.69 14.96
C GLY A 104 -2.37 1.88 14.00
N LEU A 105 -1.21 1.98 13.34
CA LEU A 105 -0.95 3.04 12.35
C LEU A 105 -1.85 2.88 11.12
N ALA A 106 -1.98 1.63 10.63
CA ALA A 106 -2.89 1.31 9.54
C ALA A 106 -4.35 1.58 9.91
N PHE A 107 -4.77 1.21 11.12
CA PHE A 107 -6.13 1.38 11.61
C PHE A 107 -6.56 2.85 11.61
N ARG A 108 -5.68 3.76 12.02
CA ARG A 108 -5.94 5.21 11.95
C ARG A 108 -6.21 5.65 10.51
N GLY A 109 -5.36 5.25 9.56
CA GLY A 109 -5.52 5.60 8.15
C GLY A 109 -6.76 4.99 7.51
N VAL A 110 -7.05 3.72 7.84
CA VAL A 110 -8.21 2.98 7.35
C VAL A 110 -9.52 3.60 7.85
N ILE A 111 -9.63 3.94 9.14
CA ILE A 111 -10.84 4.59 9.67
C ILE A 111 -11.07 5.93 8.98
N SER A 112 -10.04 6.77 8.89
CA SER A 112 -10.20 8.08 8.27
C SER A 112 -10.63 7.97 6.80
N SER A 113 -10.00 7.07 6.04
CA SER A 113 -10.26 6.92 4.60
C SER A 113 -11.51 6.14 4.25
N GLN A 114 -11.84 5.08 5.00
CA GLN A 114 -12.92 4.16 4.67
C GLN A 114 -14.21 4.42 5.46
N VAL A 115 -14.15 5.15 6.58
CA VAL A 115 -15.32 5.43 7.41
C VAL A 115 -15.62 6.92 7.45
N ILE A 116 -14.67 7.75 7.89
CA ILE A 116 -14.92 9.18 8.13
C ILE A 116 -15.17 9.94 6.82
N ILE A 117 -14.32 9.76 5.80
CA ILE A 117 -14.46 10.47 4.53
C ILE A 117 -15.80 10.12 3.83
N PRO A 118 -16.18 8.85 3.65
CA PRO A 118 -17.46 8.51 3.02
C PRO A 118 -18.69 9.01 3.80
N LEU A 119 -18.64 9.00 5.14
CA LEU A 119 -19.69 9.59 5.99
C LEU A 119 -19.78 11.11 5.80
N SER A 120 -18.64 11.80 5.79
CA SER A 120 -18.59 13.25 5.56
C SER A 120 -19.09 13.62 4.17
N GLN A 121 -18.79 12.82 3.15
CA GLN A 121 -19.27 13.02 1.78
C GLN A 121 -20.79 12.81 1.65
N SER A 122 -21.38 11.95 2.49
CA SER A 122 -22.82 11.72 2.53
C SER A 122 -23.61 12.87 3.19
N MET A 123 -22.95 13.76 3.92
CA MET A 123 -23.55 14.92 4.60
C MET A 123 -23.46 16.23 3.80
N LEU A 124 -22.86 16.21 2.60
CA LEU A 124 -22.75 17.41 1.76
C LEU A 124 -24.14 17.89 1.29
N PRO A 125 -24.36 19.21 1.19
CA PRO A 125 -25.64 19.74 0.75
C PRO A 125 -25.98 19.23 -0.66
N VAL A 126 -27.16 18.62 -0.76
CA VAL A 126 -27.68 18.02 -1.99
C VAL A 126 -28.05 19.10 -3.02
N ILE A 127 -28.40 20.30 -2.56
CA ILE A 127 -28.85 21.41 -3.39
C ILE A 127 -27.76 22.49 -3.40
N GLY A 128 -27.01 22.54 -4.51
CA GLY A 128 -26.02 23.57 -4.79
C GLY A 128 -26.28 24.22 -6.16
N VAL A 129 -25.52 25.26 -6.49
CA VAL A 129 -25.69 26.07 -7.72
C VAL A 129 -25.32 25.26 -8.99
N ASP A 130 -24.52 24.20 -8.86
CA ASP A 130 -24.05 23.36 -9.97
C ASP A 130 -24.89 22.08 -10.13
N PRO A 131 -25.62 21.91 -11.26
CA PRO A 131 -26.45 20.73 -11.51
C PRO A 131 -25.68 19.40 -11.49
N ARG A 132 -24.40 19.41 -11.90
CA ARG A 132 -23.54 18.21 -11.91
C ARG A 132 -23.18 17.76 -10.50
N LYS A 133 -22.85 18.68 -9.60
CA LYS A 133 -22.50 18.37 -8.21
C LYS A 133 -23.71 17.87 -7.42
N THR A 134 -24.88 18.43 -7.68
CA THR A 134 -26.14 17.92 -7.12
C THR A 134 -26.43 16.48 -7.56
N PHE A 135 -26.20 16.15 -8.84
CA PHE A 135 -26.38 14.79 -9.35
C PHE A 135 -25.41 13.78 -8.69
N ASP A 136 -24.13 14.13 -8.60
CA ASP A 136 -23.11 13.26 -7.97
C ASP A 136 -23.43 13.00 -6.49
N ASN A 137 -23.79 14.04 -5.74
CA ASN A 137 -24.14 13.93 -4.33
C ASN A 137 -25.41 13.07 -4.12
N LEU A 138 -26.40 13.21 -5.00
CA LEU A 138 -27.64 12.44 -4.93
C LEU A 138 -27.42 10.95 -5.23
N ILE A 139 -26.59 10.63 -6.22
CA ILE A 139 -26.18 9.24 -6.51
C ILE A 139 -25.43 8.64 -5.32
N LEU A 140 -24.52 9.41 -4.70
CA LEU A 140 -23.73 8.97 -3.56
C LEU A 140 -24.62 8.60 -2.37
N ILE A 141 -25.59 9.46 -2.03
CA ILE A 141 -26.55 9.21 -0.94
C ILE A 141 -27.38 7.96 -1.25
N ILE A 142 -28.01 7.90 -2.43
CA ILE A 142 -28.87 6.75 -2.81
C ILE A 142 -28.06 5.45 -2.78
N THR A 143 -26.87 5.45 -3.36
CA THR A 143 -25.99 4.28 -3.40
C THR A 143 -25.59 3.82 -2.01
N THR A 144 -25.18 4.74 -1.14
CA THR A 144 -24.73 4.43 0.21
C THR A 144 -25.87 3.83 1.04
N PHE A 145 -27.04 4.48 1.05
CA PHE A 145 -28.20 3.97 1.78
C PHE A 145 -28.67 2.61 1.24
N THR A 146 -28.76 2.46 -0.07
CA THR A 146 -29.22 1.19 -0.67
C THR A 146 -28.21 0.07 -0.42
N SER A 147 -26.91 0.35 -0.43
CA SER A 147 -25.86 -0.65 -0.14
C SER A 147 -25.90 -1.12 1.31
N ILE A 148 -26.16 -0.22 2.27
CA ILE A 148 -26.36 -0.60 3.67
C ILE A 148 -27.58 -1.53 3.79
N LEU A 149 -28.70 -1.16 3.17
CA LEU A 149 -29.91 -1.99 3.18
C LEU A 149 -29.69 -3.36 2.54
N TYR A 150 -28.90 -3.45 1.48
CA TYR A 150 -28.56 -4.73 0.82
C TYR A 150 -27.82 -5.70 1.75
N PHE A 151 -26.95 -5.19 2.63
CA PHE A 151 -26.21 -6.03 3.58
C PHE A 151 -26.98 -6.36 4.85
N ILE A 152 -28.18 -5.80 5.06
CA ILE A 152 -29.07 -6.22 6.14
C ILE A 152 -29.71 -7.55 5.72
N PHE A 153 -29.07 -8.65 6.10
CA PHE A 153 -29.49 -10.01 5.76
C PHE A 153 -30.79 -10.47 6.47
N THR A 154 -31.33 -9.65 7.37
CA THR A 154 -32.48 -9.99 8.23
C THR A 154 -33.84 -9.77 7.56
N THR A 155 -33.88 -9.12 6.39
CA THR A 155 -35.16 -8.76 5.75
C THR A 155 -35.44 -9.64 4.54
N GLU A 156 -36.59 -10.34 4.55
CA GLU A 156 -37.04 -11.11 3.39
C GLU A 156 -37.28 -10.17 2.19
N GLU A 157 -36.84 -10.59 0.99
CA GLU A 157 -37.03 -9.85 -0.26
C GLU A 157 -38.51 -9.86 -0.73
N ARG A 158 -39.41 -9.20 -0.01
CA ARG A 158 -40.81 -9.02 -0.41
C ARG A 158 -41.10 -7.58 -0.81
N GLY A 159 -41.79 -7.39 -1.94
CA GLY A 159 -42.27 -6.08 -2.40
C GLY A 159 -41.15 -5.12 -2.84
N GLY A 160 -41.26 -3.84 -2.43
CA GLY A 160 -40.37 -2.74 -2.84
C GLY A 160 -38.88 -2.94 -2.52
N ILE A 161 -38.58 -3.77 -1.52
CA ILE A 161 -37.22 -4.13 -1.10
C ILE A 161 -36.48 -4.88 -2.22
N LYS A 162 -37.19 -5.62 -3.08
CA LYS A 162 -36.59 -6.31 -4.24
C LYS A 162 -35.97 -5.33 -5.25
N TYR A 163 -36.59 -4.17 -5.45
CA TYR A 163 -36.07 -3.13 -6.34
C TYR A 163 -34.88 -2.40 -5.73
N LEU A 164 -34.95 -2.10 -4.42
CA LEU A 164 -33.81 -1.54 -3.67
C LEU A 164 -32.60 -2.48 -3.72
N ASN A 165 -32.78 -3.77 -3.42
CA ASN A 165 -31.68 -4.73 -3.48
C ASN A 165 -31.07 -4.87 -4.88
N LYS A 166 -31.88 -4.72 -5.94
CA LYS A 166 -31.40 -4.70 -7.33
C LYS A 166 -30.55 -3.46 -7.62
N ILE A 167 -30.97 -2.27 -7.17
CA ILE A 167 -30.20 -1.02 -7.31
C ILE A 167 -28.87 -1.11 -6.55
N ALA A 168 -28.88 -1.60 -5.31
CA ALA A 168 -27.66 -1.81 -4.54
C ALA A 168 -26.70 -2.77 -5.22
N ARG A 169 -27.20 -3.90 -5.73
CA ARG A 169 -26.37 -4.87 -6.44
C ARG A 169 -25.67 -4.24 -7.63
N TYR A 170 -26.38 -3.45 -8.44
CA TYR A 170 -25.76 -2.73 -9.55
C TYR A 170 -24.75 -1.69 -9.09
N SER A 171 -25.08 -0.93 -8.05
CA SER A 171 -24.17 0.09 -7.53
C SER A 171 -22.87 -0.52 -6.98
N MET A 172 -22.98 -1.65 -6.28
CA MET A 172 -21.81 -2.42 -5.82
C MET A 172 -21.01 -3.00 -6.99
N MET A 173 -21.65 -3.54 -8.03
CA MET A 173 -20.95 -4.02 -9.23
C MET A 173 -20.15 -2.88 -9.90
N ILE A 174 -20.71 -1.68 -9.98
CA ILE A 174 -20.02 -0.50 -10.52
C ILE A 174 -18.84 -0.11 -9.62
N ALA A 175 -19.04 -0.06 -8.30
CA ALA A 175 -17.98 0.28 -7.35
C ALA A 175 -16.81 -0.72 -7.37
N PHE A 176 -17.10 -2.03 -7.36
CA PHE A 176 -16.07 -3.07 -7.48
C PHE A 176 -15.39 -3.05 -8.85
N GLY A 177 -16.14 -2.79 -9.92
CA GLY A 177 -15.59 -2.62 -11.27
C GLY A 177 -14.60 -1.46 -11.33
N SER A 178 -14.95 -0.31 -10.75
CA SER A 178 -14.08 0.86 -10.66
C SER A 178 -12.82 0.58 -9.81
N ALA A 179 -12.99 -0.07 -8.66
CA ALA A 179 -11.87 -0.45 -7.80
C ALA A 179 -10.89 -1.39 -8.51
N MET A 180 -11.40 -2.39 -9.22
CA MET A 180 -10.57 -3.32 -10.00
C MET A 180 -9.91 -2.64 -11.20
N GLY A 181 -10.66 -1.80 -11.93
CA GLY A 181 -10.12 -1.03 -13.06
C GLY A 181 -8.97 -0.10 -12.64
N SER A 182 -9.09 0.53 -11.47
CA SER A 182 -8.01 1.36 -10.90
C SER A 182 -6.74 0.57 -10.63
N LYS A 183 -6.84 -0.71 -10.25
CA LYS A 183 -5.68 -1.59 -10.09
C LYS A 183 -5.01 -1.90 -11.43
N VAL A 184 -5.80 -2.21 -12.46
CA VAL A 184 -5.26 -2.45 -13.81
C VAL A 184 -4.53 -1.21 -14.33
N ILE A 185 -5.13 -0.02 -14.19
CA ILE A 185 -4.51 1.25 -14.58
C ILE A 185 -3.19 1.45 -13.82
N THR A 186 -3.15 1.14 -12.53
CA THR A 186 -1.92 1.25 -11.73
C THR A 186 -0.80 0.37 -12.29
N PHE A 187 -1.11 -0.87 -12.66
CA PHE A 187 -0.11 -1.76 -13.29
C PHE A 187 0.35 -1.26 -14.66
N CYS A 188 -0.58 -0.81 -15.51
CA CYS A 188 -0.23 -0.20 -16.80
C CYS A 188 0.63 1.05 -16.61
N ALA A 189 0.31 1.90 -15.62
CA ALA A 189 1.09 3.10 -15.30
C ALA A 189 2.49 2.75 -14.78
N SER A 190 2.61 1.74 -13.92
CA SER A 190 3.93 1.24 -13.46
C SER A 190 4.77 0.73 -14.62
N TYR A 191 4.18 0.01 -15.58
CA TYR A 191 4.89 -0.46 -16.78
C TYR A 191 5.26 0.69 -17.72
N LEU A 192 4.35 1.65 -17.92
CA LEU A 192 4.64 2.87 -18.67
C LEU A 192 5.81 3.64 -18.06
N GLY A 193 5.94 3.69 -16.73
CA GLY A 193 7.10 4.26 -16.05
C GLY A 193 8.42 3.61 -16.47
N VAL A 194 8.43 2.27 -16.58
CA VAL A 194 9.61 1.52 -17.06
C VAL A 194 9.92 1.85 -18.52
N VAL A 195 8.91 1.88 -19.39
CA VAL A 195 9.09 2.22 -20.80
C VAL A 195 9.57 3.67 -20.97
N SER A 196 9.01 4.59 -20.19
CA SER A 196 9.43 6.00 -20.16
C SER A 196 10.88 6.15 -19.72
N TYR A 197 11.32 5.40 -18.70
CA TYR A 197 12.71 5.39 -18.26
C TYR A 197 13.68 4.94 -19.38
N ILE A 198 13.27 3.94 -20.17
CA ILE A 198 14.08 3.45 -21.30
C ILE A 198 14.09 4.46 -22.47
N LEU A 199 12.95 5.07 -22.80
CA LEU A 199 12.84 5.95 -23.97
C LEU A 199 13.33 7.38 -23.71
N SER A 200 13.05 7.93 -22.53
CA SER A 200 13.42 9.30 -22.17
C SER A 200 14.82 9.33 -21.55
N ASP A 201 15.03 8.67 -20.41
CA ASP A 201 16.29 8.81 -19.67
C ASP A 201 17.48 8.12 -20.36
N TRP A 202 17.24 7.02 -21.10
CA TRP A 202 18.31 6.32 -21.80
C TRP A 202 18.49 6.71 -23.26
N LEU A 203 17.43 6.74 -24.07
CA LEU A 203 17.52 7.08 -25.50
C LEU A 203 17.38 8.59 -25.79
N GLY A 204 16.75 9.35 -24.89
CA GLY A 204 16.47 10.77 -25.07
C GLY A 204 15.63 11.05 -26.30
N LEU A 205 14.63 10.19 -26.57
CA LEU A 205 13.73 10.29 -27.71
C LEU A 205 12.41 11.01 -27.38
N VAL A 206 12.06 11.07 -26.10
CA VAL A 206 10.81 11.66 -25.57
C VAL A 206 11.15 12.55 -24.39
#